data_AF-A0A2R5FGH9-F1
#
_entry.id   AF-A0A2R5FGH9-F1
#
_cell.length_a   1.000
_cell.length_b   1.000
_cell.length_c   1.000
_cell.angle_alpha   90.00
_cell.angle_beta   90.00
_cell.angle_gamma   90.00
#
_symmetry.space_group_name_H-M   'P 1'
#
loop_
_entity.id
_entity.type
_entity.pdbx_description
1 polymer ?
#
loop_
_entity_poly.entity_id
_entity_poly.type
_entity_poly.pdbx_seq_one_letter_code
_entity_poly.pdbx_strand_id
1 'polypeptide(L)'
;MLNSLSPLAEDLAGQNYPSPHYLQTQRRIRSLIDKYIAVEKLHERLQDLPIQFTNPQPRPWKPIDWQTINRNQIIGLDAEVFLSILIGAMDTEAPIRGYTQTSRQYLERLHPQMARFVGGTVGENGELLELGLWEKEERQHTPALIKIYTQLTGEKITPKLRTVRGYLPTDDANEDLYRHGLHRIATEYGATCLYIWLMAHTTGALQDVLEEPKSRRRSPS
;
A
#
# COMPACT_ATOMS: atom_id res chain seq x y z
N MET A 1 -33.83 4.47 33.81
CA MET A 1 -33.66 3.96 32.43
C MET A 1 -32.18 3.81 32.17
N LEU A 2 -31.67 2.59 32.23
CA LEU A 2 -30.29 2.26 31.87
C LEU A 2 -30.27 2.08 30.35
N ASN A 3 -29.75 3.08 29.62
CA ASN A 3 -29.42 2.90 28.21
C ASN A 3 -28.24 1.93 28.14
N SER A 4 -28.56 0.65 27.90
CA SER A 4 -27.63 -0.34 27.40
C SER A 4 -27.15 0.13 26.01
N LEU A 5 -26.10 0.94 25.97
CA LEU A 5 -25.32 1.14 24.76
C LEU A 5 -24.71 -0.22 24.42
N SER A 6 -25.29 -0.93 23.47
CA SER A 6 -24.65 -2.10 22.86
C SER A 6 -23.20 -1.74 22.52
N PRO A 7 -22.22 -2.64 22.77
CA PRO A 7 -20.84 -2.35 22.45
C PRO A 7 -20.73 -1.99 20.98
N LEU A 8 -20.10 -0.85 20.69
CA LEU A 8 -19.77 -0.46 19.32
C LEU A 8 -18.98 -1.61 18.69
N ALA A 9 -19.39 -2.05 17.50
CA ALA A 9 -18.66 -3.07 16.77
C ALA A 9 -17.21 -2.58 16.54
N GLU A 10 -16.24 -3.48 16.68
CA GLU A 10 -14.84 -3.19 16.36
C GLU A 10 -14.56 -3.52 14.89
N ASP A 11 -13.77 -2.68 14.24
CA ASP A 11 -13.23 -2.86 12.90
C ASP A 11 -11.68 -2.79 12.91
N LEU A 12 -11.04 -2.75 11.73
CA LEU A 12 -9.58 -2.76 11.65
C LEU A 12 -8.91 -1.55 12.31
N ALA A 13 -9.63 -0.44 12.46
CA ALA A 13 -9.18 0.79 13.09
C ALA A 13 -9.67 0.94 14.54
N GLY A 14 -10.16 -0.14 15.16
CA GLY A 14 -10.70 -0.15 16.52
C GLY A 14 -12.20 0.12 16.55
N GLN A 15 -12.68 0.92 17.51
CA GLN A 15 -14.13 1.17 17.64
C GLN A 15 -14.71 1.84 16.40
N ASN A 16 -15.78 1.24 15.86
CA ASN A 16 -16.53 1.78 14.74
C ASN A 16 -17.51 2.85 15.23
N TYR A 17 -17.38 4.06 14.69
CA TYR A 17 -18.33 5.15 14.88
C TYR A 17 -18.90 5.49 13.51
N PRO A 18 -20.22 5.45 13.29
CA PRO A 18 -20.82 5.81 12.00
C PRO A 18 -20.55 7.27 11.59
N SER A 19 -20.38 8.15 12.58
CA SER A 19 -20.01 9.56 12.39
C SER A 19 -18.98 9.96 13.42
N PRO A 20 -17.69 9.62 13.20
CA PRO A 20 -16.64 9.89 14.17
C PRO A 20 -16.36 11.40 14.20
N HIS A 21 -16.31 11.97 15.41
CA HIS A 21 -15.74 13.31 15.59
C HIS A 21 -14.20 13.24 15.61
N TYR A 22 -13.54 14.41 15.59
CA TYR A 22 -12.08 14.52 15.51
C TYR A 22 -11.30 13.56 16.42
N LEU A 23 -11.58 13.55 17.73
CA LEU A 23 -10.88 12.66 18.68
C LEU A 23 -11.15 11.17 18.43
N GLN A 24 -12.33 10.80 17.91
CA GLN A 24 -12.63 9.41 17.54
C GLN A 24 -11.83 9.00 16.30
N THR A 25 -11.75 9.86 15.29
CA THR A 25 -10.88 9.65 14.11
C THR A 25 -9.41 9.55 14.53
N GLN A 26 -8.94 10.40 15.45
CA GLN A 26 -7.57 10.33 15.96
C GLN A 26 -7.27 9.00 16.66
N ARG A 27 -8.22 8.48 17.45
CA ARG A 27 -8.10 7.13 18.06
C ARG A 27 -8.04 6.03 17.01
N ARG A 28 -8.85 6.14 15.95
CA ARG A 28 -8.83 5.20 14.82
C ARG A 28 -7.48 5.19 14.11
N ILE A 29 -6.93 6.37 13.80
CA ILE A 29 -5.60 6.53 13.23
C ILE A 29 -4.54 5.91 14.15
N ARG A 30 -4.58 6.20 15.46
CA ARG A 30 -3.62 5.65 16.42
C ARG A 30 -3.67 4.12 16.47
N SER A 31 -4.86 3.53 16.48
CA SER A 31 -5.04 2.07 16.41
C SER A 31 -4.36 1.47 15.18
N LEU A 32 -4.54 2.09 14.01
CA LEU A 32 -3.88 1.65 12.76
C LEU A 32 -2.35 1.85 12.81
N ILE A 33 -1.89 2.94 13.42
CA ILE A 33 -0.45 3.20 13.61
C ILE A 33 0.17 2.08 14.45
N ASP A 34 -0.45 1.77 15.60
CA ASP A 34 0.01 0.71 16.50
C ASP A 34 -0.03 -0.66 15.80
N LYS A 35 -0.97 -0.88 14.90
CA LYS A 35 -1.13 -2.14 14.16
C LYS A 35 -0.13 -2.34 13.02
N TYR A 36 0.20 -1.29 12.26
CA TYR A 36 0.96 -1.43 11.00
C TYR A 36 2.35 -0.80 11.02
N ILE A 37 2.61 0.19 11.88
CA ILE A 37 3.88 0.93 11.91
C ILE A 37 4.49 1.07 13.32
N ALA A 38 3.97 0.36 14.32
CA ALA A 38 4.64 0.24 15.61
C ALA A 38 6.07 -0.30 15.44
N VAL A 39 6.97 0.11 16.33
CA VAL A 39 8.41 -0.22 16.25
C VAL A 39 8.62 -1.73 16.16
N GLU A 40 7.86 -2.51 16.92
CA GLU A 40 7.93 -3.96 16.96
C GLU A 40 7.53 -4.56 15.60
N LYS A 41 6.53 -3.98 14.94
CA LYS A 41 6.06 -4.40 13.61
C LYS A 41 7.07 -4.07 12.52
N LEU A 42 7.69 -2.89 12.59
CA LEU A 42 8.74 -2.52 11.66
C LEU A 42 9.99 -3.36 11.86
N HIS A 43 10.38 -3.63 13.11
CA HIS A 43 11.49 -4.51 13.45
C HIS A 43 11.28 -5.92 12.91
N GLU A 44 10.12 -6.53 13.18
CA GLU A 44 9.76 -7.86 12.64
C GLU A 44 9.87 -7.90 11.11
N ARG A 45 9.36 -6.86 10.43
CA ARG A 45 9.43 -6.75 8.96
C ARG A 45 10.87 -6.64 8.47
N LEU A 46 11.71 -5.85 9.13
CA LEU A 46 13.12 -5.70 8.79
C LEU A 46 13.88 -7.02 8.94
N GLN A 47 13.61 -7.80 10.00
CA GLN A 47 14.24 -9.11 10.19
C GLN A 47 13.83 -10.14 9.13
N ASP A 48 12.62 -10.02 8.57
CA ASP A 48 12.11 -10.93 7.55
C ASP A 48 12.61 -10.63 6.12
N LEU A 49 13.04 -9.39 5.84
CA LEU A 49 13.43 -8.98 4.49
C LEU A 49 14.54 -9.86 3.86
N PRO A 50 15.64 -10.20 4.55
CA PRO A 50 16.67 -11.07 3.98
C PRO A 50 16.13 -12.45 3.55
N ILE A 51 15.15 -12.98 4.30
CA ILE A 51 14.48 -14.25 3.97
C ILE A 51 13.69 -14.09 2.68
N GLN A 52 12.94 -12.99 2.54
CA GLN A 52 12.17 -12.69 1.33
C GLN A 52 13.06 -12.43 0.09
N PHE A 53 14.25 -11.86 0.26
CA PHE A 53 15.20 -11.69 -0.85
C PHE A 53 15.75 -13.02 -1.35
N THR A 54 15.95 -13.98 -0.44
CA THR A 54 16.48 -15.31 -0.77
C THR A 54 15.38 -16.23 -1.32
N ASN A 55 14.21 -16.22 -0.69
CA ASN A 55 13.06 -17.06 -1.04
C ASN A 55 11.77 -16.21 -1.05
N PRO A 56 11.51 -15.48 -2.14
CA PRO A 56 10.32 -14.65 -2.26
C PRO A 56 9.05 -15.50 -2.24
N GLN A 57 8.14 -15.21 -1.31
CA GLN A 57 6.84 -15.90 -1.23
C GLN A 57 5.69 -14.90 -1.40
N PRO A 58 4.79 -15.11 -2.37
CA PRO A 58 3.69 -14.18 -2.61
C PRO A 58 2.71 -14.16 -1.45
N ARG A 59 2.25 -12.96 -1.11
CA ARG A 59 1.22 -12.77 -0.10
C ARG A 59 -0.16 -12.76 -0.77
N PRO A 60 -1.03 -13.75 -0.49
CA PRO A 60 -2.38 -13.72 -1.00
C PRO A 60 -3.19 -12.64 -0.29
N TRP A 61 -3.99 -11.90 -1.06
CA TRP A 61 -5.01 -11.03 -0.48
C TRP A 61 -6.10 -11.86 0.17
N LYS A 62 -6.67 -11.37 1.28
CA LYS A 62 -7.87 -11.99 1.83
C LYS A 62 -9.03 -11.90 0.81
N PRO A 63 -9.99 -12.84 0.82
CA PRO A 63 -11.21 -12.70 0.04
C PRO A 63 -11.94 -11.41 0.39
N ILE A 64 -12.26 -10.61 -0.62
CA ILE A 64 -13.01 -9.35 -0.47
C ILE A 64 -14.40 -9.54 -1.03
N ASP A 65 -15.42 -9.22 -0.24
CA ASP A 65 -16.79 -9.08 -0.72
C ASP A 65 -17.00 -7.74 -1.41
N TRP A 66 -16.60 -7.68 -2.68
CA TRP A 66 -16.68 -6.49 -3.52
C TRP A 66 -18.11 -5.96 -3.70
N GLN A 67 -19.14 -6.80 -3.55
CA GLN A 67 -20.53 -6.41 -3.79
C GLN A 67 -21.10 -5.58 -2.63
N THR A 68 -20.50 -5.69 -1.44
CA THR A 68 -20.93 -4.94 -0.26
C THR A 68 -20.28 -3.56 -0.15
N ILE A 69 -19.33 -3.24 -1.04
CA ILE A 69 -18.66 -1.94 -1.05
C ILE A 69 -19.66 -0.85 -1.45
N ASN A 70 -19.88 0.13 -0.58
CA ASN A 70 -20.82 1.21 -0.83
C ASN A 70 -20.44 2.51 -0.10
N ARG A 71 -21.05 3.62 -0.49
CA ARG A 71 -20.71 4.97 0.01
C ARG A 71 -20.94 5.15 1.52
N ASN A 72 -21.84 4.40 2.15
CA ASN A 72 -22.08 4.52 3.61
C ASN A 72 -20.93 3.96 4.44
N GLN A 73 -19.97 3.27 3.82
CA GLN A 73 -18.75 2.83 4.47
C GLN A 73 -17.70 3.94 4.59
N ILE A 74 -17.89 5.10 3.95
CA ILE A 74 -17.06 6.29 4.12
C ILE A 74 -17.59 7.05 5.35
N ILE A 75 -16.72 7.29 6.34
CA ILE A 75 -17.11 7.87 7.63
C ILE A 75 -16.25 9.07 8.01
N GLY A 76 -16.89 10.06 8.65
CA GLY A 76 -16.18 11.21 9.23
C GLY A 76 -15.62 12.22 8.22
N LEU A 77 -15.97 12.08 6.93
CA LEU A 77 -15.73 13.09 5.91
C LEU A 77 -16.75 13.00 4.77
N ASP A 78 -16.73 14.01 3.91
CA ASP A 78 -17.48 14.04 2.66
C ASP A 78 -16.95 13.00 1.64
N ALA A 79 -17.86 12.33 0.94
CA ALA A 79 -17.50 11.28 -0.02
C ALA A 79 -16.68 11.81 -1.20
N GLU A 80 -16.89 13.05 -1.65
CA GLU A 80 -16.14 13.63 -2.77
C GLU A 80 -14.70 13.95 -2.36
N VAL A 81 -14.48 14.36 -1.11
CA VAL A 81 -13.13 14.51 -0.54
C VAL A 81 -12.43 13.15 -0.48
N PHE A 82 -13.13 12.10 -0.03
CA PHE A 82 -12.58 10.74 -0.03
C PHE A 82 -12.18 10.29 -1.46
N LEU A 83 -13.08 10.47 -2.42
CA LEU A 83 -12.84 10.08 -3.82
C LEU A 83 -11.67 10.86 -4.44
N SER A 84 -11.57 12.16 -4.15
CA SER A 84 -10.43 12.99 -4.60
C SER A 84 -9.09 12.46 -4.08
N ILE A 85 -9.06 12.01 -2.83
CA ILE A 85 -7.87 11.43 -2.20
C ILE A 85 -7.57 10.04 -2.77
N LEU A 86 -8.59 9.22 -3.02
CA LEU A 86 -8.47 7.91 -3.69
C LEU A 86 -7.84 8.07 -5.09
N ILE A 87 -8.22 9.10 -5.84
CA ILE A 87 -7.61 9.44 -7.13
C ILE A 87 -6.12 9.77 -6.97
N GLY A 88 -5.78 10.59 -5.97
CA GLY A 88 -4.38 10.89 -5.68
C GLY A 88 -3.55 9.64 -5.31
N ALA A 89 -4.15 8.68 -4.59
CA ALA A 89 -3.54 7.39 -4.30
C ALA A 89 -3.28 6.60 -5.60
N MET A 90 -4.29 6.50 -6.47
CA MET A 90 -4.16 5.82 -7.77
C MET A 90 -3.01 6.37 -8.61
N ASP A 91 -2.91 7.69 -8.73
CA ASP A 91 -1.86 8.36 -9.51
C ASP A 91 -0.45 8.11 -8.93
N THR A 92 -0.36 7.91 -7.61
CA THR A 92 0.91 7.61 -6.94
C THR A 92 1.37 6.18 -7.23
N GLU A 93 0.44 5.23 -7.30
CA GLU A 93 0.72 3.80 -7.57
C GLU A 93 0.99 3.52 -9.07
N ALA A 94 0.42 4.32 -9.98
CA ALA A 94 0.18 3.90 -11.36
C ALA A 94 1.41 3.68 -12.28
N PRO A 95 2.63 4.18 -12.04
CA PRO A 95 3.78 3.74 -12.83
C PRO A 95 4.70 2.79 -12.05
N ILE A 96 4.12 1.84 -11.29
CA ILE A 96 4.85 0.87 -10.46
C ILE A 96 5.97 0.13 -11.20
N ARG A 97 5.79 -0.22 -12.46
CA ARG A 97 6.84 -0.84 -13.28
C ARG A 97 8.06 0.08 -13.44
N GLY A 98 7.85 1.36 -13.72
CA GLY A 98 8.98 2.29 -13.84
C GLY A 98 9.73 2.45 -12.52
N TYR A 99 9.01 2.53 -11.40
CA TYR A 99 9.62 2.63 -10.07
C TYR A 99 10.42 1.38 -9.67
N THR A 100 9.87 0.20 -9.93
CA THR A 100 10.51 -1.09 -9.63
C THR A 100 11.75 -1.32 -10.50
N GLN A 101 11.67 -1.03 -11.80
CA GLN A 101 12.82 -1.17 -12.70
C GLN A 101 13.94 -0.17 -12.40
N THR A 102 13.60 1.08 -12.09
CA THR A 102 14.60 2.07 -11.66
C THR A 102 15.30 1.60 -10.37
N SER A 103 14.54 1.10 -9.40
CA SER A 103 15.09 0.57 -8.15
C SER A 103 15.96 -0.67 -8.37
N ARG A 104 15.55 -1.57 -9.26
CA ARG A 104 16.36 -2.73 -9.67
C ARG A 104 17.73 -2.27 -10.20
N GLN A 105 17.76 -1.27 -11.07
CA GLN A 105 19.01 -0.76 -11.67
C GLN A 105 19.99 -0.20 -10.62
N TYR A 106 19.50 0.60 -9.66
CA TYR A 106 20.35 1.08 -8.56
C TYR A 106 20.85 -0.04 -7.63
N LEU A 107 20.07 -1.13 -7.47
CA LEU A 107 20.40 -2.24 -6.59
C LEU A 107 21.29 -3.30 -7.25
N GLU A 108 21.23 -3.47 -8.58
CA GLU A 108 21.77 -4.63 -9.29
C GLU A 108 23.24 -4.90 -9.00
N ARG A 109 24.07 -3.85 -8.94
CA ARG A 109 25.51 -3.97 -8.66
C ARG A 109 25.84 -4.27 -7.21
N LEU A 110 25.09 -3.69 -6.26
CA LEU A 110 25.44 -3.72 -4.83
C LEU A 110 24.67 -4.80 -4.06
N HIS A 111 23.42 -5.05 -4.42
CA HIS A 111 22.50 -5.96 -3.76
C HIS A 111 21.67 -6.77 -4.79
N PRO A 112 22.28 -7.69 -5.55
CA PRO A 112 21.64 -8.39 -6.66
C PRO A 112 20.40 -9.22 -6.24
N GLN A 113 20.40 -9.80 -5.04
CA GLN A 113 19.22 -10.52 -4.53
C GLN A 113 18.02 -9.58 -4.29
N MET A 114 18.29 -8.39 -3.75
CA MET A 114 17.25 -7.37 -3.55
C MET A 114 16.78 -6.79 -4.89
N ALA A 115 17.69 -6.59 -5.85
CA ALA A 115 17.33 -6.18 -7.20
C ALA A 115 16.36 -7.17 -7.85
N ARG A 116 16.66 -8.47 -7.78
CA ARG A 116 15.78 -9.55 -8.24
C ARG A 116 14.44 -9.55 -7.51
N PHE A 117 14.43 -9.41 -6.19
CA PHE A 117 13.20 -9.34 -5.41
C PHE A 117 12.30 -8.16 -5.83
N VAL A 118 12.90 -6.98 -6.04
CA VAL A 118 12.21 -5.71 -6.32
C VAL A 118 11.66 -5.68 -7.76
N GLY A 119 12.54 -5.82 -8.75
CA GLY A 119 12.20 -5.62 -10.17
C GLY A 119 12.44 -6.85 -11.05
N GLY A 120 12.88 -7.97 -10.48
CA GLY A 120 13.02 -9.22 -11.20
C GLY A 120 14.33 -9.37 -11.96
N THR A 121 14.33 -10.24 -12.97
CA THR A 121 15.52 -10.55 -13.79
C THR A 121 15.35 -10.05 -15.21
N VAL A 122 16.39 -9.43 -15.75
CA VAL A 122 16.46 -8.98 -17.15
C VAL A 122 17.46 -9.82 -17.92
N GLY A 123 17.18 -10.09 -19.19
CA GLY A 123 18.08 -10.78 -20.11
C GLY A 123 19.16 -9.86 -20.65
N GLU A 124 20.11 -10.42 -21.39
CA GLU A 124 21.24 -9.68 -21.99
C GLU A 124 20.78 -8.60 -22.99
N ASN A 125 19.62 -8.78 -23.60
CA ASN A 125 18.96 -7.80 -24.49
C ASN A 125 18.20 -6.70 -23.73
N GLY A 126 18.21 -6.71 -22.40
CA GLY A 126 17.46 -5.79 -21.54
C GLY A 126 15.98 -6.12 -21.40
N GLU A 127 15.49 -7.22 -21.97
CA GLU A 127 14.11 -7.65 -21.81
C GLU A 127 13.86 -8.27 -20.43
N LEU A 128 12.68 -8.01 -19.87
CA LEU A 128 12.29 -8.56 -18.57
C LEU A 128 11.92 -10.05 -18.70
N LEU A 129 12.72 -10.92 -18.09
CA LEU A 129 12.51 -12.37 -18.09
C LEU A 129 11.56 -12.81 -16.97
N GLU A 130 11.72 -12.26 -15.78
CA GLU A 130 10.89 -12.58 -14.61
C GLU A 130 10.55 -11.29 -13.88
N LEU A 131 9.29 -11.12 -13.46
CA LEU A 131 8.87 -10.03 -12.59
C LEU A 131 9.33 -10.29 -11.15
N GLY A 132 9.87 -9.25 -10.51
CA GLY A 132 10.17 -9.27 -9.07
C GLY A 132 8.90 -9.50 -8.26
N LEU A 133 9.03 -10.14 -7.09
CA LEU A 133 7.87 -10.38 -6.24
C LEU A 133 7.23 -9.08 -5.76
N TRP A 134 8.04 -8.09 -5.39
CA TRP A 134 7.50 -6.80 -4.96
C TRP A 134 6.72 -6.10 -6.09
N GLU A 135 7.23 -6.09 -7.33
CA GLU A 135 6.46 -5.59 -8.49
C GLU A 135 5.14 -6.37 -8.67
N LYS A 136 5.13 -7.70 -8.50
CA LYS A 136 3.90 -8.51 -8.62
C LYS A 136 2.84 -8.12 -7.58
N GLU A 137 3.25 -7.82 -6.35
CA GLU A 137 2.35 -7.42 -5.27
C GLU A 137 1.83 -5.98 -5.47
N GLU A 138 2.72 -5.03 -5.71
CA GLU A 138 2.36 -3.61 -5.88
C GLU A 138 1.48 -3.36 -7.11
N ARG A 139 1.62 -4.18 -8.17
CA ARG A 139 0.75 -4.11 -9.36
C ARG A 139 -0.72 -4.38 -9.07
N GLN A 140 -1.08 -4.93 -7.91
CA GLN A 140 -2.46 -5.17 -7.51
C GLN A 140 -3.13 -3.92 -6.93
N HIS A 141 -2.35 -2.93 -6.48
CA HIS A 141 -2.86 -1.73 -5.80
C HIS A 141 -3.74 -0.89 -6.74
N THR A 142 -3.18 -0.44 -7.87
CA THR A 142 -3.92 0.43 -8.81
C THR A 142 -5.23 -0.21 -9.31
N PRO A 143 -5.27 -1.47 -9.76
CA PRO A 143 -6.53 -2.13 -10.14
C PRO A 143 -7.57 -2.18 -9.01
N ALA A 144 -7.14 -2.42 -7.77
CA ALA A 144 -8.06 -2.44 -6.62
C ALA A 144 -8.64 -1.06 -6.34
N LEU A 145 -7.82 0.00 -6.38
CA LEU A 145 -8.28 1.38 -6.19
C LEU A 145 -9.23 1.83 -7.31
N ILE A 146 -8.95 1.47 -8.57
CA ILE A 146 -9.88 1.70 -9.70
C ILE A 146 -11.21 1.00 -9.43
N LYS A 147 -11.17 -0.26 -8.98
CA LYS A 147 -12.37 -1.04 -8.69
C LYS A 147 -13.17 -0.43 -7.54
N ILE A 148 -12.53 0.07 -6.48
CA ILE A 148 -13.19 0.84 -5.42
C ILE A 148 -13.89 2.06 -6.01
N TYR A 149 -13.17 2.87 -6.79
CA TYR A 149 -13.73 4.08 -7.39
C TYR A 149 -14.98 3.74 -8.21
N THR A 150 -14.88 2.77 -9.12
CA THR A 150 -16.01 2.34 -9.96
C THR A 150 -17.17 1.78 -9.15
N GLN A 151 -16.94 1.05 -8.05
CA GLN A 151 -18.04 0.59 -7.18
C GLN A 151 -18.75 1.74 -6.47
N LEU A 152 -18.01 2.77 -6.05
CA LEU A 152 -18.56 3.91 -5.30
C LEU A 152 -19.27 4.93 -6.18
N THR A 153 -18.87 5.07 -7.45
CA THR A 153 -19.36 6.11 -8.37
C THR A 153 -20.17 5.56 -9.55
N GLY A 154 -19.97 4.29 -9.93
CA GLY A 154 -20.45 3.74 -11.19
C GLY A 154 -19.62 4.17 -12.41
N GLU A 155 -18.59 5.00 -12.22
CA GLU A 155 -17.81 5.59 -13.30
C GLU A 155 -16.49 4.84 -13.54
N LYS A 156 -15.99 4.92 -14.76
CA LYS A 156 -14.64 4.45 -15.11
C LYS A 156 -13.64 5.57 -14.91
N ILE A 157 -12.45 5.21 -14.43
CA ILE A 157 -11.34 6.14 -14.27
C ILE A 157 -10.05 5.54 -14.82
N THR A 158 -9.18 6.40 -15.35
CA THR A 158 -7.82 6.05 -15.74
C THR A 158 -6.85 6.89 -14.93
N PRO A 159 -5.94 6.28 -14.14
CA PRO A 159 -4.94 7.02 -13.38
C PRO A 159 -4.06 7.87 -14.29
N LYS A 160 -3.65 9.05 -13.80
CA LYS A 160 -2.68 9.89 -14.48
C LYS A 160 -1.28 9.35 -14.21
N LEU A 161 -0.65 8.84 -15.26
CA LEU A 161 0.72 8.35 -15.17
C LEU A 161 1.69 9.50 -14.93
N ARG A 162 2.39 9.45 -13.79
CA ARG A 162 3.51 10.36 -13.52
C ARG A 162 4.75 9.89 -14.27
N THR A 163 5.54 10.85 -14.73
CA THR A 163 6.86 10.56 -15.31
C THR A 163 7.77 9.99 -14.24
N VAL A 164 8.23 8.76 -14.45
CA VAL A 164 9.22 8.11 -13.58
C VAL A 164 10.59 8.68 -13.92
N ARG A 165 11.29 9.20 -12.91
CA ARG A 165 12.72 9.54 -13.06
C ARG A 165 13.49 8.23 -13.25
N GLY A 166 14.13 8.08 -14.41
CA GLY A 166 14.93 6.90 -14.72
C GLY A 166 16.21 6.80 -13.88
N TYR A 167 16.94 5.71 -14.08
CA TYR A 167 18.26 5.49 -13.51
C TYR A 167 19.27 6.52 -14.06
N LEU A 168 19.95 7.23 -13.16
CA LEU A 168 20.91 8.29 -13.48
C LEU A 168 22.20 8.01 -12.67
N PRO A 169 23.01 7.03 -13.10
CA PRO A 169 24.22 6.67 -12.38
C PRO A 169 25.27 7.77 -12.43
N THR A 170 26.06 7.84 -11.37
CA THR A 170 27.33 8.52 -11.26
C THR A 170 28.44 7.50 -11.06
N ASP A 171 29.66 7.97 -10.80
CA ASP A 171 30.79 7.08 -10.51
C ASP A 171 30.74 6.47 -9.09
N ASP A 172 29.85 6.97 -8.21
CA ASP A 172 29.64 6.43 -6.86
C ASP A 172 28.28 5.73 -6.72
N ALA A 173 28.28 4.42 -6.99
CA ALA A 173 27.09 3.58 -6.88
C ALA A 173 26.49 3.54 -5.46
N ASN A 174 27.28 3.76 -4.40
CA ASN A 174 26.76 3.76 -3.03
C ASN A 174 26.00 5.05 -2.75
N GLU A 175 26.55 6.19 -3.17
CA GLU A 175 25.87 7.48 -3.05
C GLU A 175 24.58 7.50 -3.87
N ASP A 176 24.63 6.99 -5.10
CA ASP A 176 23.47 6.85 -5.98
C ASP A 176 22.35 6.03 -5.32
N LEU A 177 22.70 4.85 -4.79
CA LEU A 177 21.76 3.98 -4.10
C LEU A 177 21.22 4.64 -2.83
N TYR A 178 22.04 5.36 -2.06
CA TYR A 178 21.60 6.06 -0.86
C TYR A 178 20.58 7.16 -1.19
N ARG A 179 20.86 8.00 -2.18
CA ARG A 179 19.94 9.08 -2.63
C ARG A 179 18.63 8.51 -3.17
N HIS A 180 18.70 7.46 -3.99
CA HIS A 180 17.52 6.75 -4.49
C HIS A 180 16.72 6.11 -3.35
N GLY A 181 17.40 5.43 -2.44
CA GLY A 181 16.81 4.78 -1.26
C GLY A 181 16.07 5.76 -0.37
N LEU A 182 16.66 6.92 -0.07
CA LEU A 182 16.01 7.97 0.72
C LEU A 182 14.73 8.48 0.04
N HIS A 183 14.77 8.71 -1.26
CA HIS A 183 13.59 9.10 -2.03
C HIS A 183 12.50 8.02 -2.00
N ARG A 184 12.86 6.74 -2.13
CA ARG A 184 11.91 5.63 -2.02
C ARG A 184 11.31 5.52 -0.63
N ILE A 185 12.11 5.64 0.44
CA ILE A 185 11.60 5.63 1.83
C ILE A 185 10.56 6.73 2.03
N ALA A 186 10.85 7.96 1.58
CA ALA A 186 9.89 9.07 1.69
C ALA A 186 8.59 8.79 0.92
N THR A 187 8.70 8.22 -0.28
CA THR A 187 7.54 7.87 -1.12
C THR A 187 6.68 6.78 -0.47
N GLU A 188 7.30 5.68 -0.01
CA GLU A 188 6.59 4.56 0.63
C GLU A 188 5.97 4.95 1.98
N TYR A 189 6.65 5.80 2.75
CA TYR A 189 6.12 6.33 4.00
C TYR A 189 4.91 7.22 3.74
N GLY A 190 4.98 8.12 2.75
CA GLY A 190 3.86 8.94 2.31
C GLY A 190 2.66 8.11 1.87
N ALA A 191 2.88 7.10 1.02
CA ALA A 191 1.84 6.16 0.60
C ALA A 191 1.24 5.43 1.82
N THR A 192 2.08 4.95 2.74
CA THR A 192 1.61 4.27 3.96
C THR A 192 0.71 5.16 4.83
N CYS A 193 1.09 6.43 5.02
CA CYS A 193 0.25 7.41 5.72
C CYS A 193 -1.10 7.60 5.02
N LEU A 194 -1.11 7.65 3.69
CA LEU A 194 -2.32 7.77 2.88
C LEU A 194 -3.28 6.59 3.07
N TYR A 195 -2.77 5.35 3.05
CA TYR A 195 -3.59 4.17 3.31
C TYR A 195 -4.12 4.12 4.75
N ILE A 196 -3.30 4.51 5.75
CA ILE A 196 -3.76 4.63 7.14
C ILE A 196 -4.91 5.63 7.23
N TRP A 197 -4.77 6.78 6.56
CA TRP A 197 -5.82 7.78 6.52
C TRP A 197 -7.10 7.26 5.86
N LEU A 198 -6.99 6.60 4.69
CA LEU A 198 -8.12 5.99 3.99
C LEU A 198 -8.81 4.92 4.86
N MET A 199 -8.06 4.06 5.56
CA MET A 199 -8.60 3.05 6.47
C MET A 199 -9.28 3.65 7.70
N ALA A 200 -8.74 4.74 8.27
CA ALA A 200 -9.35 5.40 9.42
C ALA A 200 -10.73 6.00 9.09
N HIS A 201 -10.91 6.36 7.83
CA HIS A 201 -12.11 6.99 7.27
C HIS A 201 -13.03 6.02 6.53
N THR A 202 -12.79 4.71 6.66
CA THR A 202 -13.62 3.68 6.05
C THR A 202 -13.97 2.57 7.04
N THR A 203 -14.98 1.76 6.69
CA THR A 203 -15.41 0.59 7.45
C THR A 203 -15.74 -0.58 6.52
N GLY A 204 -15.94 -1.78 7.08
CA GLY A 204 -16.41 -2.96 6.35
C GLY A 204 -15.52 -3.36 5.17
N ALA A 205 -16.13 -3.88 4.10
CA ALA A 205 -15.41 -4.37 2.92
C ALA A 205 -14.54 -3.31 2.24
N LEU A 206 -14.91 -2.02 2.33
CA LEU A 206 -14.09 -0.93 1.80
C LEU A 206 -12.78 -0.79 2.59
N GLN A 207 -12.86 -0.80 3.92
CA GLN A 207 -11.68 -0.79 4.80
C GLN A 207 -10.83 -2.04 4.58
N ASP A 208 -11.48 -3.17 4.33
CA ASP A 208 -10.82 -4.44 4.10
C ASP A 208 -9.93 -4.44 2.86
N VAL A 209 -10.37 -3.84 1.74
CA VAL A 209 -9.53 -3.71 0.53
C VAL A 209 -8.34 -2.79 0.78
N LEU A 210 -8.55 -1.70 1.52
CA LEU A 210 -7.51 -0.71 1.82
C LEU A 210 -6.44 -1.25 2.78
N GLU A 211 -6.74 -2.31 3.53
CA GLU A 211 -5.75 -3.03 4.35
C GLU A 211 -4.75 -3.82 3.50
N GLU A 212 -5.20 -4.46 2.41
CA GLU A 212 -4.39 -5.45 1.69
C GLU A 212 -3.03 -4.93 1.20
N PRO A 213 -2.92 -3.70 0.65
CA PRO A 213 -1.64 -3.10 0.30
C PRO A 213 -0.62 -3.00 1.44
N LYS A 214 -1.07 -3.04 2.70
CA LYS A 214 -0.25 -2.89 3.92
C LYS A 214 -0.25 -4.13 4.80
N SER A 215 -1.00 -5.17 4.42
CA SER A 215 -1.15 -6.40 5.18
C SER A 215 0.01 -7.37 4.90
N ARG A 216 0.48 -8.04 5.96
CA ARG A 216 1.32 -9.23 5.87
C ARG A 216 0.58 -10.38 6.52
N ARG A 217 -0.41 -10.92 5.81
CA ARG A 217 -0.94 -12.24 6.17
C ARG A 217 -0.08 -13.28 5.47
N ARG A 218 0.72 -14.01 6.23
CA ARG A 218 1.18 -15.34 5.79
C ARG A 218 -0.03 -16.26 5.90
N SER A 219 -0.30 -17.07 4.88
CA SER A 219 -1.23 -18.18 5.03
C SER A 219 -0.86 -18.96 6.30
N PRO A 220 -1.81 -19.34 7.17
CA PRO A 220 -1.51 -20.33 8.19
C PRO A 220 -1.10 -21.61 7.46
N SER A 221 0.11 -22.09 7.79
CA SER A 221 0.58 -23.43 7.45
C SER A 221 -0.26 -24.49 8.11
#